data_AF-A0A9R1VST0-F1
#
_entry.id   AF-A0A9R1VST0-F1
#
_cell.length_a   1.000
_cell.length_b   1.000
_cell.length_c   1.000
_cell.angle_alpha   90.00
_cell.angle_beta   90.00
_cell.angle_gamma   90.00
#
_symmetry.space_group_name_H-M   'P 1'
#
loop_
_entity.id
_entity.type
_entity.pdbx_description
1 polymer ?
#
loop_
_entity_poly.entity_id
_entity_poly.type
_entity_poly.pdbx_seq_one_letter_code
_entity_poly.pdbx_strand_id
1 'polypeptide(L)'
;MDDLPEKLTITVDDILNQIVSAVTNFFQYLTGAFNKDFPPDTPRPWFDVAAPYLIAAAAFITCLCVSHCLFWCISAVLIRCFNALCSLGRCLCCLRRSDSDEYMMMIAPGRSPLMLPRAAFEANPRGYFRDLRGQPNNFSYSV
;
A
#
# COMPACT_ATOMS: atom_id res chain seq x y z
N MET A 1 15.76 3.91 -16.68
CA MET A 1 14.46 3.22 -16.87
C MET A 1 13.41 4.11 -16.20
N ASP A 2 13.39 5.39 -16.59
CA ASP A 2 12.88 6.49 -15.76
C ASP A 2 11.89 7.40 -16.50
N ASP A 3 11.47 7.03 -17.72
CA ASP A 3 10.56 7.83 -18.57
C ASP A 3 9.06 7.57 -18.29
N LEU A 4 8.75 6.59 -17.45
CA LEU A 4 7.38 6.18 -17.14
C LEU A 4 6.59 7.14 -16.21
N PRO A 5 7.18 7.76 -15.15
CA PRO A 5 6.42 8.62 -14.24
C PRO A 5 5.99 9.95 -14.88
N GLU A 6 6.78 10.52 -15.78
CA GLU A 6 6.48 11.83 -16.40
C GLU A 6 5.30 11.75 -17.37
N LYS A 7 5.17 10.66 -18.13
CA LYS A 7 4.02 10.44 -19.02
C LYS A 7 2.71 10.30 -18.26
N LEU A 8 2.76 9.71 -17.06
CA LEU A 8 1.58 9.51 -16.22
C LEU A 8 1.10 10.83 -15.62
N THR A 9 2.01 11.68 -15.14
CA THR A 9 1.65 12.99 -14.55
C THR A 9 0.99 13.91 -15.57
N ILE A 10 1.53 13.98 -16.79
CA ILE A 10 0.95 14.80 -17.88
C ILE A 10 -0.49 14.36 -18.21
N THR A 11 -0.74 13.04 -18.25
CA THR A 11 -2.06 12.50 -18.56
C THR A 11 -3.08 12.80 -17.46
N VAL A 12 -2.67 12.75 -16.19
CA VAL A 12 -3.55 13.03 -15.05
C VAL A 12 -3.93 14.51 -15.02
N ASP A 13 -2.96 15.41 -15.24
CA ASP A 13 -3.21 16.85 -15.24
C ASP A 13 -4.19 17.26 -16.35
N ASP A 14 -4.04 16.70 -17.56
CA ASP A 14 -4.97 16.96 -18.67
C ASP A 14 -6.40 16.50 -18.36
N ILE A 15 -6.57 15.34 -17.74
CA ILE A 15 -7.88 14.81 -17.33
C ILE A 15 -8.50 15.71 -16.25
N LEU A 16 -7.71 16.11 -15.25
CA LEU A 16 -8.18 17.01 -14.19
C LEU A 16 -8.62 18.36 -14.77
N ASN A 17 -7.84 18.94 -15.68
CA ASN A 17 -8.18 20.18 -16.35
C ASN A 17 -9.46 20.05 -17.19
N GLN A 18 -9.64 18.93 -17.89
CA GLN A 18 -10.86 18.66 -18.65
C GLN A 18 -12.09 18.59 -17.73
N ILE A 19 -11.98 17.88 -16.59
CA ILE A 19 -13.06 17.77 -15.60
C ILE A 19 -13.37 19.13 -14.98
N VAL A 20 -12.35 19.87 -14.54
CA VAL A 20 -12.52 21.20 -13.95
C VAL A 20 -13.17 22.17 -14.94
N SER A 21 -12.76 22.13 -16.20
CA SER A 21 -13.36 22.94 -17.27
C SER A 21 -14.84 22.58 -17.47
N ALA A 22 -15.17 21.30 -17.58
CA ALA A 22 -16.55 20.83 -17.73
C ALA A 22 -17.45 21.27 -16.56
N VAL A 23 -16.94 21.13 -15.33
CA VAL A 23 -17.64 21.55 -14.11
C VAL A 23 -17.84 23.06 -14.08
N THR A 24 -16.82 23.85 -14.44
CA THR A 24 -16.90 25.31 -14.46
C THR A 24 -17.91 25.80 -15.49
N ASN A 25 -17.90 25.24 -16.69
CA ASN A 25 -18.85 25.55 -17.75
C ASN A 25 -20.29 25.24 -17.31
N PHE A 26 -20.49 24.13 -16.61
CA PHE A 26 -21.80 23.77 -16.05
C PHE A 26 -22.27 24.79 -15.00
N PHE A 27 -21.41 25.21 -14.08
CA PHE A 27 -21.75 26.24 -13.09
C PHE A 27 -22.02 27.60 -13.72
N GLN A 28 -21.27 27.98 -14.74
CA GLN A 28 -21.53 29.20 -15.50
C GLN A 28 -22.89 29.14 -16.21
N TYR A 29 -23.23 28.00 -16.81
CA TYR A 29 -24.55 27.77 -17.40
C TYR A 29 -25.67 27.88 -16.36
N LEU A 30 -25.52 27.23 -15.21
CA LEU A 30 -26.48 27.32 -14.11
C LEU A 30 -26.65 28.75 -13.60
N THR A 31 -25.54 29.48 -13.42
CA THR A 31 -25.57 30.87 -12.95
C THR A 31 -26.25 31.78 -13.97
N GLY A 32 -25.99 31.55 -15.27
CA GLY A 32 -26.66 32.27 -16.35
C GLY A 32 -28.16 32.01 -16.40
N ALA A 33 -28.58 30.75 -16.24
CA ALA A 33 -29.99 30.37 -16.14
C ALA A 33 -30.64 31.02 -14.91
N PHE A 34 -29.96 30.99 -13.76
CA PHE A 34 -30.44 31.62 -12.53
C PHE A 34 -30.62 33.14 -12.70
N ASN A 35 -29.62 33.85 -13.21
CA ASN A 35 -29.73 35.30 -13.42
C ASN A 35 -30.83 35.68 -14.42
N LYS A 36 -31.11 34.80 -15.40
CA LYS A 36 -32.20 35.00 -16.36
C LYS A 36 -33.57 34.86 -15.71
N ASP A 37 -33.75 33.87 -14.85
CA ASP A 37 -35.03 33.57 -14.21
C ASP A 37 -35.26 34.44 -12.94
N PHE A 38 -34.19 35.03 -12.38
CA PHE A 38 -34.21 35.86 -11.18
C PHE A 38 -33.52 37.22 -11.41
N PRO A 39 -34.17 38.18 -12.08
CA PRO A 39 -33.65 39.54 -12.16
C PRO A 39 -33.63 40.18 -10.76
N PRO A 40 -32.57 40.94 -10.41
CA PRO A 40 -32.31 41.44 -9.05
C PRO A 40 -33.40 42.37 -8.48
N ASP A 41 -34.30 42.88 -9.33
CA ASP A 41 -35.27 43.92 -8.98
C ASP A 41 -36.70 43.39 -8.71
N THR A 42 -36.87 42.09 -8.42
CA THR A 42 -38.21 41.51 -8.21
C THR A 42 -38.58 41.35 -6.72
N PRO A 43 -39.54 42.14 -6.19
CA PRO A 43 -39.99 42.07 -4.80
C PRO A 43 -41.02 40.95 -4.55
N ARG A 44 -40.88 39.79 -5.22
CA ARG A 44 -41.81 38.65 -5.09
C ARG A 44 -41.37 37.66 -3.99
N PRO A 45 -42.27 36.80 -3.50
CA PRO A 45 -41.90 35.71 -2.59
C PRO A 45 -41.04 34.69 -3.36
N TRP A 46 -39.73 34.89 -3.30
CA TRP A 46 -38.67 34.14 -3.98
C TRP A 46 -38.63 32.64 -3.65
N PHE A 47 -39.26 32.23 -2.54
CA PHE A 47 -39.23 30.84 -2.06
C PHE A 47 -39.89 29.83 -3.02
N ASP A 48 -41.02 30.16 -3.63
CA ASP A 48 -41.72 29.22 -4.52
C ASP A 48 -40.92 28.90 -5.79
N VAL A 49 -40.10 29.85 -6.24
CA VAL A 49 -39.27 29.72 -7.44
C VAL A 49 -37.89 29.16 -7.10
N ALA A 50 -37.35 29.44 -5.90
CA ALA A 50 -36.06 28.92 -5.44
C ALA A 50 -36.14 27.45 -4.97
N ALA A 51 -37.32 26.97 -4.58
CA ALA A 51 -37.55 25.62 -4.09
C ALA A 51 -36.91 24.49 -4.94
N PRO A 52 -37.08 24.41 -6.27
CA PRO A 52 -36.46 23.37 -7.09
C PRO A 52 -34.92 23.41 -7.04
N TYR A 53 -34.33 24.60 -6.99
CA TYR A 53 -32.87 24.75 -6.90
C TYR A 53 -32.35 24.32 -5.53
N LEU A 54 -33.07 24.65 -4.46
CA LEU A 54 -32.73 24.21 -3.10
C LEU A 54 -32.85 22.69 -2.96
N ILE A 55 -33.88 22.07 -3.57
CA ILE A 55 -34.06 20.62 -3.60
C ILE A 55 -32.92 19.96 -4.39
N ALA A 56 -32.58 20.50 -5.58
CA ALA A 56 -31.48 19.99 -6.40
C ALA A 56 -30.13 20.10 -5.67
N ALA A 57 -29.86 21.23 -5.01
CA ALA A 57 -28.66 21.43 -4.21
C ALA A 57 -28.59 20.47 -3.02
N ALA A 58 -29.69 20.29 -2.28
CA ALA A 58 -29.77 19.34 -1.17
C ALA A 58 -29.55 17.90 -1.64
N ALA A 59 -30.14 17.51 -2.78
CA ALA A 59 -29.94 16.19 -3.37
C ALA A 59 -28.48 15.98 -3.79
N PHE A 60 -27.85 16.99 -4.41
CA PHE A 60 -26.45 16.94 -4.81
C PHE A 60 -25.51 16.82 -3.60
N ILE A 61 -25.71 17.64 -2.56
CA ILE A 61 -24.95 17.57 -1.31
C ILE A 61 -25.11 16.19 -0.67
N THR A 62 -26.35 15.69 -0.57
CA THR A 62 -26.62 14.35 -0.02
C THR A 62 -25.90 13.26 -0.81
N CYS A 63 -25.90 13.35 -2.14
CA CYS A 63 -25.19 12.43 -3.01
C CYS A 63 -23.67 12.45 -2.77
N LEU A 64 -23.07 13.64 -2.66
CA LEU A 64 -21.65 13.80 -2.33
C LEU A 64 -21.32 13.27 -0.93
N CYS A 65 -22.18 13.47 0.06
CA CYS A 65 -22.00 12.93 1.40
C CYS A 65 -22.02 11.40 1.37
N VAL A 66 -22.99 10.79 0.70
CA VAL A 66 -23.11 9.32 0.60
C VAL A 66 -21.90 8.75 -0.14
N SER A 67 -21.48 9.34 -1.26
CA SER A 67 -20.33 8.86 -2.02
C SER A 67 -19.02 8.96 -1.22
N HIS A 68 -18.83 10.07 -0.48
CA HIS A 68 -17.66 10.24 0.39
C HIS A 68 -17.66 9.24 1.55
N CYS A 69 -18.81 8.98 2.19
CA CYS A 69 -18.95 7.95 3.22
C CYS A 69 -18.64 6.55 2.66
N LEU A 70 -19.16 6.21 1.48
CA LEU A 70 -18.88 4.93 0.83
C LEU A 70 -17.39 4.78 0.51
N PHE A 71 -16.75 5.82 -0.02
CA PHE A 71 -15.33 5.81 -0.33
C PHE A 71 -14.47 5.63 0.95
N TRP A 72 -14.86 6.27 2.05
CA TRP A 72 -14.18 6.10 3.32
C TRP A 72 -14.36 4.67 3.88
N CYS A 73 -15.57 4.11 3.81
CA CYS A 73 -15.83 2.73 4.22
C CYS A 73 -15.01 1.73 3.38
N ILE A 74 -15.01 1.87 2.05
CA ILE A 74 -14.27 0.99 1.14
C ILE A 74 -12.76 1.08 1.42
N SER A 75 -12.21 2.29 1.56
CA SER A 75 -10.79 2.47 1.85
C SER A 75 -10.39 1.85 3.19
N ALA A 76 -11.20 2.00 4.23
CA ALA A 76 -10.96 1.36 5.53
C ALA A 76 -10.95 -0.19 5.42
N VAL A 77 -11.89 -0.77 4.66
CA VAL A 77 -11.93 -2.21 4.41
C VAL A 77 -10.71 -2.66 3.62
N LEU A 78 -10.34 -1.95 2.55
CA LEU A 78 -9.16 -2.28 1.74
C LEU A 78 -7.86 -2.21 2.54
N ILE A 79 -7.68 -1.20 3.38
CA ILE A 79 -6.50 -1.09 4.27
C ILE A 79 -6.43 -2.27 5.23
N ARG A 80 -7.57 -2.65 5.84
CA ARG A 80 -7.63 -3.83 6.73
C ARG A 80 -7.33 -5.12 5.97
N CYS A 81 -7.90 -5.31 4.77
CA CYS A 81 -7.63 -6.45 3.90
C CYS A 81 -6.16 -6.50 3.49
N PHE A 82 -5.57 -5.37 3.11
CA PHE A 82 -4.16 -5.30 2.74
C PHE A 82 -3.25 -5.64 3.92
N ASN A 83 -3.54 -5.11 5.11
CA ASN A 83 -2.79 -5.45 6.32
C ASN A 83 -2.94 -6.93 6.70
N ALA A 84 -4.13 -7.52 6.52
CA ALA A 84 -4.37 -8.95 6.75
C ALA A 84 -3.66 -9.82 5.70
N LEU A 85 -3.64 -9.41 4.43
CA LEU A 85 -2.88 -10.07 3.37
C LEU A 85 -1.38 -9.95 3.60
N CYS A 86 -0.90 -8.79 4.04
CA CYS A 86 0.50 -8.60 4.41
C CYS A 86 0.89 -9.39 5.66
N SER A 87 0.01 -9.52 6.65
CA SER A 87 0.27 -10.36 7.82
C SER A 87 0.26 -11.84 7.46
N LEU A 88 -0.68 -12.29 6.62
CA LEU A 88 -0.70 -13.64 6.05
C LEU A 88 0.54 -13.91 5.18
N GLY A 89 0.95 -12.95 4.36
CA GLY A 89 2.16 -13.01 3.54
C GLY A 89 3.43 -13.10 4.41
N ARG A 90 3.51 -12.31 5.49
CA ARG A 90 4.60 -12.40 6.47
C ARG A 90 4.58 -13.74 7.22
N CYS A 91 3.40 -14.26 7.58
CA CYS A 91 3.26 -15.58 8.19
C CYS A 91 3.67 -16.70 7.22
N LEU A 92 3.34 -16.59 5.93
CA LEU A 92 3.80 -17.52 4.89
C LEU A 92 5.32 -17.41 4.67
N CYS A 93 5.91 -16.22 4.78
CA CYS A 93 7.36 -16.05 4.77
C CYS A 93 8.04 -16.69 6.00
N CYS A 94 7.40 -16.70 7.17
CA CYS A 94 7.90 -17.43 8.34
C CYS A 94 7.78 -18.95 8.20
N LEU A 95 6.68 -19.46 7.62
CA LEU A 95 6.51 -20.89 7.33
C LEU A 95 7.43 -21.39 6.21
N ARG A 96 7.81 -20.52 5.27
CA ARG A 96 8.74 -20.83 4.17
C ARG A 96 10.21 -20.56 4.49
N ARG A 97 10.52 -20.00 5.67
CA ARG A 97 11.89 -19.82 6.20
C ARG A 97 12.36 -21.02 7.03
N SER A 98 11.70 -22.17 6.90
CA SER A 98 12.04 -23.37 7.69
C SER A 98 12.95 -24.37 6.98
N ASP A 99 13.57 -24.01 5.85
CA ASP A 99 14.34 -25.00 5.04
C ASP A 99 15.65 -24.44 4.48
N SER A 100 16.13 -23.30 4.99
CA SER A 100 17.33 -22.64 4.46
C SER A 100 18.47 -22.47 5.46
N ASP A 101 18.33 -23.03 6.67
CA ASP A 101 19.41 -23.11 7.66
C ASP A 101 20.20 -24.43 7.57
N GLU A 102 19.76 -25.37 6.73
CA GLU A 102 20.44 -26.67 6.59
C GLU A 102 21.71 -26.62 5.73
N TYR A 103 21.93 -25.54 4.97
CA TYR A 103 23.07 -25.43 4.04
C TYR A 103 24.08 -24.33 4.38
N MET A 104 23.95 -23.61 5.49
CA MET A 104 25.04 -22.74 5.95
C MET A 104 26.18 -23.59 6.49
N MET A 105 27.05 -24.00 5.59
CA MET A 105 28.30 -24.66 5.91
C MET A 105 29.27 -23.62 6.47
N MET A 106 29.88 -23.92 7.60
CA MET A 106 30.96 -23.13 8.18
C MET A 106 32.22 -23.95 8.29
N ILE A 107 33.38 -23.30 8.19
CA ILE A 107 34.66 -23.94 8.46
C ILE A 107 34.73 -24.24 9.95
N ALA A 108 34.97 -25.51 10.27
CA ALA A 108 35.02 -26.00 11.64
C ALA A 108 36.18 -25.33 12.41
N PRO A 109 35.92 -24.58 13.50
CA PRO A 109 36.99 -23.94 14.25
C PRO A 109 37.91 -25.01 14.88
N GLY A 110 39.20 -24.95 14.56
CA GLY A 110 40.21 -25.90 15.06
C GLY A 110 40.41 -27.17 14.21
N ARG A 111 39.76 -27.31 13.05
CA ARG A 111 40.04 -28.37 12.05
C ARG A 111 40.17 -27.79 10.65
N SER A 112 41.21 -28.18 9.92
CA SER A 112 41.41 -27.82 8.51
C SER A 112 41.13 -29.02 7.60
N PRO A 113 40.46 -28.87 6.43
CA PRO A 113 39.36 -27.99 6.08
C PRO A 113 38.05 -28.81 6.12
N LEU A 114 37.53 -29.09 7.31
CA LEU A 114 36.25 -29.79 7.44
C LEU A 114 35.13 -28.73 7.47
N MET A 115 34.22 -28.80 6.51
CA MET A 115 32.99 -28.02 6.55
C MET A 115 31.96 -28.74 7.41
N LEU A 116 31.34 -28.02 8.34
CA LEU A 116 30.25 -28.54 9.16
C LEU A 116 29.01 -27.64 9.03
N PRO A 117 27.79 -28.21 9.18
CA PRO A 117 26.58 -27.42 9.22
C PRO A 117 26.59 -26.51 10.45
N ARG A 118 26.41 -25.20 10.25
CA ARG A 118 26.36 -24.21 11.34
C ARG A 118 25.32 -24.58 12.40
N ALA A 119 24.13 -25.04 11.96
CA ALA A 119 23.05 -25.48 12.84
C ALA A 119 23.49 -26.61 13.79
N ALA A 120 24.29 -27.57 13.31
CA ALA A 120 24.77 -28.68 14.13
C ALA A 120 25.75 -28.21 15.23
N PHE A 121 26.59 -27.20 14.92
CA PHE A 121 27.49 -26.60 15.91
C PHE A 121 26.74 -25.77 16.94
N GLU A 122 25.79 -24.94 16.51
CA GLU A 122 25.00 -24.10 17.41
C GLU A 122 24.08 -24.92 18.33
N ALA A 123 23.56 -26.05 17.85
CA ALA A 123 22.74 -26.96 18.64
C ALA A 123 23.52 -27.65 19.78
N ASN A 124 24.82 -27.94 19.58
CA ASN A 124 25.63 -28.60 20.60
C ASN A 124 27.13 -28.24 20.51
N PRO A 125 27.51 -27.02 20.94
CA PRO A 125 28.91 -26.60 20.86
C PRO A 125 29.81 -27.44 21.78
N ARG A 126 29.28 -27.90 22.93
CA ARG A 126 30.06 -28.70 23.90
C ARG A 126 30.43 -30.07 23.34
N GLY A 127 29.53 -30.71 22.58
CA GLY A 127 29.79 -32.00 21.93
C GLY A 127 30.97 -31.88 20.96
N TYR A 128 30.93 -30.87 20.08
CA TYR A 128 32.00 -30.60 19.11
C TYR A 128 33.38 -30.45 19.79
N PHE A 129 33.49 -29.64 20.85
CA PHE A 129 34.76 -29.45 21.55
C PHE A 129 35.18 -30.64 22.44
N ARG A 130 34.25 -31.53 22.80
CA ARG A 130 34.58 -32.77 23.52
C ARG A 130 35.23 -33.76 22.56
N ASP A 131 34.71 -33.87 21.35
CA ASP A 131 35.25 -34.76 20.31
C ASP A 131 36.64 -34.29 19.83
N LEU A 132 36.88 -32.97 19.82
CA LEU A 132 38.21 -32.40 19.58
C LEU A 132 39.24 -32.81 20.65
N ARG A 133 38.83 -32.95 21.91
CA ARG A 133 39.73 -33.32 23.01
C ARG A 133 39.98 -34.82 23.10
N GLY A 134 39.08 -35.64 22.55
CA GLY A 134 39.20 -37.10 22.54
C GLY A 134 40.10 -37.67 21.43
N GLN A 135 40.55 -36.84 20.48
CA GLN A 135 41.37 -37.27 19.35
C GLN A 135 42.79 -36.67 19.42
N PRO A 136 43.81 -37.41 19.88
CA PRO A 136 45.20 -36.96 19.78
C PRO A 136 45.65 -36.99 18.31
N ASN A 137 45.73 -35.80 17.71
CA ASN A 137 46.60 -35.40 16.60
C ASN A 137 46.71 -36.36 15.39
N ASN A 138 45.67 -36.42 14.54
CA ASN A 138 45.81 -36.79 13.13
C ASN A 138 45.94 -35.54 12.24
N PHE A 139 46.80 -34.59 12.62
CA PHE A 139 47.17 -33.47 11.76
C PHE A 139 48.29 -33.91 10.82
N SER A 140 47.94 -34.60 9.74
CA SER A 140 48.85 -34.75 8.60
C SER A 140 48.94 -33.41 7.89
N TYR A 141 50.00 -32.64 8.15
CA TYR A 141 50.33 -31.48 7.34
C TYR A 141 50.86 -32.00 5.99
N SER A 142 49.98 -32.10 4.99
CA SER A 142 50.43 -32.14 3.60
C SER A 142 50.88 -30.73 3.23
N VAL A 143 52.19 -30.51 3.24
CA VAL A 143 52.88 -29.34 2.69
C VAL A 143 52.71 -29.32 1.18
#